data_AF-A0A0J6SWK0-F1
#
_entry.id   AF-A0A0J6SWK0-F1
#
_cell.length_a   1.000
_cell.length_b   1.000
_cell.length_c   1.000
_cell.angle_alpha   90.00
_cell.angle_beta   90.00
_cell.angle_gamma   90.00
#
_symmetry.space_group_name_H-M   'P 1'
#
loop_
_entity.id
_entity.type
_entity.pdbx_description
1 polymer ?
#
loop_
_entity_poly.entity_id
_entity_poly.type
_entity_poly.pdbx_seq_one_letter_code
_entity_poly.pdbx_strand_id
1 'polypeptide(L)'
;MARRYFRKLAILAKVENSYAVDAAPTGAANAIVVSDVSVTPLEGQRVSRDLLMPYFGDQGFVLAATYARVEMSVEIAGAGAAGTTPGYGPLLRACGLAEVVTAGQKVEYFPVSKNAEALTLYANMDGVNHALVGARGTVTMTIAPNGIPRYRFTLSGLLGPVTDTPLPTQTLTAFQKPLVASKTNTTFSLHGLQAVMESLSIDLGNQVEPRMLIGSESIEIVDRKVSGTTVIEAVSIATKDWYTIARSSVVGAMTCQHGTVAGNIVEIAAAAVQIGQPTYGNTQGITNTSLPLVVCPVAGDDEIVIRVR
;
A
#
# COMPACT_ATOMS: atom_id res chain seq x y z
N MET A 1 1.94 -28.64 24.38
CA MET A 1 1.57 -27.82 23.19
C MET A 1 2.84 -27.23 22.61
N ALA A 2 3.04 -27.32 21.30
CA ALA A 2 4.16 -26.65 20.65
C ALA A 2 3.99 -25.13 20.76
N ARG A 3 5.07 -24.41 21.06
CA ARG A 3 5.08 -22.95 21.07
C ARG A 3 5.04 -22.43 19.63
N ARG A 4 4.28 -21.36 19.39
CA ARG A 4 4.21 -20.68 18.09
C ARG A 4 5.17 -19.50 18.07
N TYR A 5 5.92 -19.34 16.99
CA TYR A 5 6.90 -18.27 16.85
C TYR A 5 6.42 -17.24 15.83
N PHE A 6 6.16 -16.01 16.27
CA PHE A 6 5.71 -14.93 15.40
C PHE A 6 6.68 -14.60 14.26
N ARG A 7 8.00 -14.79 14.48
CA ARG A 7 9.03 -14.61 13.44
C ARG A 7 8.93 -15.61 12.28
N LYS A 8 8.12 -16.66 12.41
CA LYS A 8 7.83 -17.64 11.34
C LYS A 8 6.53 -17.33 10.59
N LEU A 9 5.93 -16.15 10.79
CA LEU A 9 4.72 -15.74 10.09
C LEU A 9 4.92 -15.87 8.56
N ALA A 10 3.98 -16.55 7.89
CA ALA A 10 3.90 -16.60 6.44
C ALA A 10 2.68 -15.83 5.96
N ILE A 11 2.88 -14.88 5.04
CA ILE A 11 1.80 -14.20 4.33
C ILE A 11 1.71 -14.77 2.92
N LEU A 12 0.53 -15.22 2.53
CA LEU A 12 0.22 -15.59 1.15
C LEU A 12 -0.90 -14.70 0.62
N ALA A 13 -0.77 -14.21 -0.61
CA ALA A 13 -1.76 -13.32 -1.22
C ALA A 13 -2.06 -13.75 -2.66
N LYS A 14 -3.34 -13.94 -2.99
CA LYS A 14 -3.78 -14.28 -4.34
C LYS A 14 -5.05 -13.52 -4.70
N VAL A 15 -5.09 -12.95 -5.90
CA VAL A 15 -6.28 -12.27 -6.43
C VAL A 15 -7.42 -13.26 -6.60
N GLU A 16 -8.63 -12.86 -6.20
CA GLU A 16 -9.83 -13.67 -6.29
C GLU A 16 -10.39 -13.70 -7.71
N ASN A 17 -10.88 -14.87 -8.14
CA ASN A 17 -11.63 -14.97 -9.39
C ASN A 17 -13.07 -14.48 -9.22
N SER A 18 -13.61 -14.56 -8.00
CA SER A 18 -14.95 -14.11 -7.63
C SER A 18 -14.89 -13.55 -6.22
N TYR A 19 -15.56 -12.42 -6.01
CA TYR A 19 -15.47 -11.68 -4.75
C TYR A 19 -15.86 -12.54 -3.54
N ALA A 20 -15.05 -12.47 -2.48
CA ALA A 20 -15.25 -13.18 -1.23
C ALA A 20 -15.26 -14.71 -1.35
N VAL A 21 -14.65 -15.24 -2.42
CA VAL A 21 -14.45 -16.68 -2.62
C VAL A 21 -12.96 -16.98 -2.50
N ASP A 22 -12.62 -17.87 -1.57
CA ASP A 22 -11.25 -18.27 -1.30
C ASP A 22 -10.52 -18.75 -2.57
N ALA A 23 -9.47 -18.02 -2.94
CA ALA A 23 -8.64 -18.32 -4.11
C ALA A 23 -7.62 -19.45 -3.86
N ALA A 24 -7.52 -19.97 -2.63
CA ALA A 24 -6.56 -20.99 -2.19
C ALA A 24 -5.10 -20.63 -2.54
N PRO A 25 -4.53 -19.55 -1.97
CA PRO A 25 -3.12 -19.21 -2.18
C PRO A 25 -2.18 -20.30 -1.65
N THR A 26 -1.08 -20.54 -2.36
CA THR A 26 -0.07 -21.55 -1.99
C THR A 26 1.28 -20.91 -1.71
N GLY A 27 2.09 -21.53 -0.83
CA GLY A 27 3.43 -21.02 -0.52
C GLY A 27 4.38 -20.96 -1.73
N ALA A 28 4.24 -21.89 -2.67
CA ALA A 28 5.10 -21.96 -3.85
C ALA A 28 4.79 -20.88 -4.90
N ALA A 29 3.56 -20.35 -4.94
CA ALA A 29 3.13 -19.40 -5.97
C ALA A 29 2.76 -18.01 -5.44
N ASN A 30 2.43 -17.88 -4.16
CA ASN A 30 1.74 -16.71 -3.62
C ASN A 30 2.36 -16.16 -2.33
N ALA A 31 3.54 -16.63 -1.93
CA ALA A 31 4.22 -16.13 -0.75
C ALA A 31 4.72 -14.70 -0.95
N ILE A 32 4.54 -13.85 0.06
CA ILE A 32 4.97 -12.45 0.04
C ILE A 32 6.06 -12.23 1.09
N VAL A 33 7.16 -11.59 0.69
CA VAL A 33 8.17 -11.11 1.66
C VAL A 33 7.60 -9.89 2.37
N VAL A 34 7.43 -10.01 3.69
CA VAL A 34 6.85 -8.97 4.52
C VAL A 34 7.73 -8.64 5.72
N SER A 35 7.58 -7.43 6.21
CA SER A 35 8.17 -6.93 7.45
C SER A 35 7.13 -6.12 8.22
N ASP A 36 7.34 -5.94 9.53
CA ASP A 36 6.49 -5.11 10.37
C ASP A 36 4.99 -5.45 10.26
N VAL A 37 4.67 -6.73 10.46
CA VAL A 37 3.32 -7.25 10.26
C VAL A 37 2.51 -7.12 11.54
N SER A 38 1.27 -6.64 11.40
CA SER A 38 0.25 -6.64 12.44
C SER A 38 -1.00 -7.32 11.90
N VAL A 39 -1.55 -8.28 12.64
CA VAL A 39 -2.77 -8.99 12.27
C VAL A 39 -3.80 -8.77 13.38
N THR A 40 -4.92 -8.17 13.01
CA THR A 40 -6.11 -8.04 13.83
C THR A 40 -7.12 -9.08 13.34
N PRO A 41 -7.17 -10.27 13.96
CA PRO A 41 -7.94 -11.41 13.45
C PRO A 41 -9.46 -11.24 13.62
N LEU A 42 -9.90 -10.34 14.50
CA LEU A 42 -11.31 -10.08 14.75
C LEU A 42 -11.51 -8.62 15.19
N GLU A 43 -11.96 -7.79 14.27
CA GLU A 43 -12.46 -6.45 14.48
C GLU A 43 -13.98 -6.46 14.34
N GLY A 44 -14.70 -5.63 15.08
CA GLY A 44 -16.17 -5.62 15.03
C GLY A 44 -16.79 -4.68 16.07
N GLN A 45 -18.10 -4.50 15.96
CA GLN A 45 -18.88 -3.68 16.88
C GLN A 45 -19.39 -4.50 18.05
N ARG A 46 -19.35 -3.93 19.25
CA ARG A 46 -19.95 -4.53 20.45
C ARG A 46 -21.36 -4.00 20.62
N VAL A 47 -22.34 -4.89 20.59
CA VAL A 47 -23.74 -4.58 20.87
C VAL A 47 -24.02 -5.01 22.32
N SER A 48 -24.27 -4.03 23.20
CA SER A 48 -24.73 -4.31 24.56
C SER A 48 -26.13 -4.91 24.53
N ARG A 49 -26.44 -5.75 25.52
CA ARG A 49 -27.75 -6.38 25.61
C ARG A 49 -28.76 -5.59 26.43
N ASP A 50 -28.30 -4.62 27.23
CA ASP A 50 -29.08 -3.64 28.01
C ASP A 50 -30.39 -4.19 28.63
N LEU A 51 -30.37 -5.42 29.16
CA LEU A 51 -31.53 -6.03 29.81
C LEU A 51 -31.80 -5.37 31.17
N LEU A 52 -33.06 -5.32 31.57
CA LEU A 52 -33.45 -4.90 32.91
C LEU A 52 -33.48 -6.12 33.83
N MET A 53 -32.61 -6.13 34.85
CA MET A 53 -32.49 -7.21 35.83
C MET A 53 -32.77 -6.67 37.24
N PRO A 54 -33.26 -7.50 38.19
CA PRO A 54 -33.49 -7.09 39.58
C PRO A 54 -32.19 -6.90 40.39
N TYR A 55 -31.03 -6.95 39.73
CA TYR A 55 -29.70 -6.77 40.32
C TYR A 55 -28.78 -6.00 39.36
N PHE A 56 -27.76 -5.33 39.91
CA PHE A 56 -26.76 -4.61 39.14
C PHE A 56 -25.66 -5.57 38.64
N GLY A 57 -25.19 -5.38 37.40
CA GLY A 57 -24.10 -6.14 36.79
C GLY A 57 -24.03 -5.95 35.28
N ASP A 58 -22.84 -6.11 34.70
CA ASP A 58 -22.65 -6.13 33.24
C ASP A 58 -23.18 -7.46 32.67
N GLN A 59 -23.86 -7.39 31.53
CA GLN A 59 -24.54 -8.52 30.90
C GLN A 59 -23.79 -9.04 29.67
N GLY A 60 -22.60 -8.50 29.44
CA GLY A 60 -21.78 -8.79 28.28
C GLY A 60 -22.34 -8.14 27.02
N PHE A 61 -21.70 -8.47 25.90
CA PHE A 61 -22.00 -7.91 24.60
C PHE A 61 -21.98 -9.02 23.53
N VAL A 62 -22.60 -8.74 22.40
CA VAL A 62 -22.51 -9.55 21.19
C VAL A 62 -21.64 -8.82 20.18
N LEU A 63 -20.76 -9.55 19.47
CA LEU A 63 -19.98 -8.99 18.36
C LEU A 63 -20.82 -8.99 17.08
N ALA A 64 -20.88 -7.84 16.43
CA ALA A 64 -21.53 -7.64 15.13
C ALA A 64 -20.53 -7.03 14.14
N ALA A 65 -20.85 -7.12 12.85
CA ALA A 65 -20.06 -6.53 11.76
C ALA A 65 -18.57 -6.91 11.82
N THR A 66 -18.29 -8.22 11.91
CA THR A 66 -16.94 -8.70 12.17
C THR A 66 -16.11 -8.86 10.90
N TYR A 67 -14.89 -8.33 10.89
CA TYR A 67 -13.92 -8.47 9.80
C TYR A 67 -12.51 -8.65 10.38
N ALA A 68 -11.53 -8.91 9.52
CA ALA A 68 -10.12 -8.92 9.92
C ALA A 68 -9.34 -7.85 9.16
N ARG A 69 -8.27 -7.38 9.79
CA ARG A 69 -7.36 -6.37 9.24
C ARG A 69 -5.93 -6.86 9.35
N VAL A 70 -5.16 -6.68 8.27
CA VAL A 70 -3.73 -6.98 8.23
C VAL A 70 -2.97 -5.77 7.72
N GLU A 71 -1.97 -5.39 8.48
CA GLU A 71 -1.00 -4.37 8.09
C GLU A 71 0.36 -5.01 7.89
N MET A 72 1.06 -4.63 6.82
CA MET A 72 2.37 -5.19 6.50
C MET A 72 3.18 -4.24 5.65
N SER A 73 4.50 -4.34 5.76
CA SER A 73 5.45 -3.57 4.97
C SER A 73 6.19 -4.47 3.99
N VAL A 74 6.20 -4.11 2.71
CA VAL A 74 6.93 -4.80 1.64
C VAL A 74 7.99 -3.87 1.07
N GLU A 75 9.18 -4.40 0.80
CA GLU A 75 10.30 -3.62 0.27
C GLU A 75 10.07 -3.34 -1.23
N ILE A 76 10.33 -2.10 -1.67
CA ILE A 76 10.18 -1.72 -3.08
C ILE A 76 11.43 -2.18 -3.83
N ALA A 77 11.24 -3.16 -4.71
CA ALA A 77 12.21 -3.62 -5.67
C ALA A 77 11.50 -3.92 -6.99
N GLY A 78 12.23 -4.00 -8.11
CA GLY A 78 11.62 -4.46 -9.35
C GLY A 78 11.42 -5.98 -9.38
N ALA A 79 11.02 -6.49 -10.54
CA ALA A 79 10.67 -7.90 -10.74
C ALA A 79 11.84 -8.78 -11.21
N GLY A 80 13.04 -8.22 -11.39
CA GLY A 80 14.25 -8.92 -11.83
C GLY A 80 14.42 -9.00 -13.35
N ALA A 81 13.34 -8.95 -14.12
CA ALA A 81 13.35 -8.86 -15.58
C ALA A 81 12.24 -7.91 -16.08
N ALA A 82 12.51 -7.19 -17.17
CA ALA A 82 11.58 -6.21 -17.74
C ALA A 82 10.30 -6.89 -18.23
N GLY A 83 9.14 -6.31 -17.90
CA GLY A 83 7.83 -6.87 -18.24
C GLY A 83 7.39 -8.09 -17.42
N THR A 84 8.14 -8.46 -16.37
CA THR A 84 7.70 -9.45 -15.37
C THR A 84 6.91 -8.77 -14.26
N THR A 85 5.82 -9.40 -13.81
CA THR A 85 5.01 -8.89 -12.69
C THR A 85 5.79 -9.00 -11.36
N PRO A 86 5.91 -7.92 -10.58
CA PRO A 86 6.54 -7.97 -9.27
C PRO A 86 5.74 -8.84 -8.28
N GLY A 87 6.43 -9.45 -7.31
CA GLY A 87 5.79 -10.30 -6.30
C GLY A 87 4.72 -9.61 -5.44
N TYR A 88 4.80 -8.29 -5.28
CA TYR A 88 3.80 -7.49 -4.56
C TYR A 88 2.63 -6.99 -5.43
N GLY A 89 2.64 -7.27 -6.74
CA GLY A 89 1.57 -6.86 -7.67
C GLY A 89 0.15 -7.18 -7.19
N PRO A 90 -0.13 -8.39 -6.67
CA PRO A 90 -1.45 -8.73 -6.10
C PRO A 90 -1.92 -7.80 -4.98
N LEU A 91 -1.00 -7.26 -4.17
CA LEU A 91 -1.33 -6.34 -3.08
C LEU A 91 -1.70 -4.95 -3.63
N LEU A 92 -0.96 -4.47 -4.63
CA LEU A 92 -1.30 -3.22 -5.33
C LEU A 92 -2.69 -3.31 -5.99
N ARG A 93 -3.02 -4.48 -6.57
CA ARG A 93 -4.32 -4.74 -7.17
C ARG A 93 -5.47 -4.69 -6.17
N ALA A 94 -5.30 -5.26 -4.97
CA ALA A 94 -6.28 -5.14 -3.90
C ALA A 94 -6.39 -3.71 -3.31
N CYS A 95 -5.42 -2.84 -3.60
CA CYS A 95 -5.51 -1.41 -3.33
C CYS A 95 -6.18 -0.62 -4.47
N GLY A 96 -6.89 -1.27 -5.38
CA GLY A 96 -7.61 -0.58 -6.45
C GLY A 96 -6.69 -0.05 -7.56
N LEU A 97 -5.58 -0.73 -7.83
CA LEU A 97 -4.71 -0.44 -8.96
C LEU A 97 -4.77 -1.57 -10.01
N ALA A 98 -5.22 -1.29 -11.23
CA ALA A 98 -5.19 -2.24 -12.34
C ALA A 98 -3.77 -2.44 -12.88
N GLU A 99 -3.40 -3.69 -13.11
CA GLU A 99 -2.12 -4.10 -13.66
C GLU A 99 -2.19 -4.19 -15.19
N VAL A 100 -1.28 -3.51 -15.87
CA VAL A 100 -1.11 -3.53 -17.33
C VAL A 100 0.30 -3.98 -17.66
N VAL A 101 0.42 -5.20 -18.21
CA VAL A 101 1.70 -5.81 -18.56
C VAL A 101 2.01 -5.55 -20.03
N THR A 102 3.10 -4.83 -20.29
CA THR A 102 3.73 -4.76 -21.62
C THR A 102 4.90 -5.75 -21.64
N ALA A 103 4.69 -6.92 -22.25
CA ALA A 103 5.65 -8.02 -22.25
C ALA A 103 7.06 -7.58 -22.70
N GLY A 104 8.07 -7.96 -21.92
CA GLY A 104 9.48 -7.63 -22.17
C GLY A 104 9.84 -6.16 -21.98
N GLN A 105 8.92 -5.30 -21.52
CA GLN A 105 9.14 -3.86 -21.39
C GLN A 105 8.88 -3.38 -19.97
N LYS A 106 7.62 -3.44 -19.52
CA LYS A 106 7.19 -2.83 -18.26
C LYS A 106 5.88 -3.41 -17.76
N VAL A 107 5.65 -3.27 -16.46
CA VAL A 107 4.36 -3.48 -15.81
C VAL A 107 3.92 -2.16 -15.20
N GLU A 108 2.72 -1.72 -15.50
CA GLU A 108 2.17 -0.45 -15.02
C GLU A 108 0.95 -0.71 -14.14
N TYR A 109 0.84 0.03 -13.05
CA TYR A 109 -0.29 0.00 -12.13
C TYR A 109 -0.99 1.34 -12.15
N PHE A 110 -2.22 1.36 -12.63
CA PHE A 110 -3.07 2.55 -12.72
C PHE A 110 -4.24 2.43 -11.74
N PRO A 111 -4.64 3.52 -11.07
CA PRO A 111 -5.87 3.53 -10.29
C PRO A 111 -7.07 3.07 -11.10
N VAL A 112 -8.07 2.53 -10.43
CA VAL A 112 -9.38 2.24 -11.02
C VAL A 112 -10.50 2.70 -10.09
N SER A 113 -11.53 3.30 -10.66
CA SER A 113 -12.77 3.67 -9.95
C SER A 113 -13.84 2.59 -9.98
N LYS A 114 -13.67 1.54 -10.80
CA LYS A 114 -14.63 0.43 -10.95
C LYS A 114 -13.90 -0.90 -11.00
N ASN A 115 -14.60 -1.96 -10.61
CA ASN A 115 -14.10 -3.34 -10.64
C ASN A 115 -12.76 -3.49 -9.90
N ALA A 116 -12.60 -2.78 -8.79
CA ALA A 116 -11.44 -2.95 -7.93
C ALA A 116 -11.34 -4.42 -7.50
N GLU A 117 -10.19 -5.02 -7.77
CA GLU A 117 -9.99 -6.44 -7.51
C GLU A 117 -9.87 -6.68 -6.00
N ALA A 118 -10.19 -7.90 -5.58
CA ALA A 118 -10.05 -8.33 -4.20
C ALA A 118 -9.06 -9.49 -4.13
N LEU A 119 -8.45 -9.67 -2.96
CA LEU A 119 -7.54 -10.79 -2.72
C LEU A 119 -8.03 -11.68 -1.59
N THR A 120 -7.64 -12.94 -1.65
CA THR A 120 -7.56 -13.82 -0.50
C THR A 120 -6.18 -13.67 0.13
N LEU A 121 -6.15 -13.33 1.42
CA LEU A 121 -4.93 -13.23 2.23
C LEU A 121 -4.91 -14.36 3.26
N TYR A 122 -3.82 -15.11 3.31
CA TYR A 122 -3.56 -16.07 4.38
C TYR A 122 -2.43 -15.56 5.26
N ALA A 123 -2.71 -15.42 6.55
CA ALA A 123 -1.71 -15.16 7.58
C ALA A 123 -1.51 -16.42 8.44
N ASN A 124 -0.48 -17.20 8.11
CA ASN A 124 -0.13 -18.41 8.86
C ASN A 124 0.83 -18.06 10.01
N MET A 125 0.34 -18.17 11.24
CA MET A 125 1.06 -17.89 12.48
C MET A 125 1.67 -19.17 13.08
N ASP A 126 2.60 -19.81 12.35
CA ASP A 126 3.32 -21.02 12.79
C ASP A 126 2.36 -22.16 13.19
N GLY A 127 1.48 -22.53 12.25
CA GLY A 127 0.57 -23.66 12.40
C GLY A 127 -0.92 -23.32 12.46
N VAL A 128 -1.30 -22.04 12.52
CA VAL A 128 -2.69 -21.60 12.35
C VAL A 128 -2.78 -20.59 11.23
N ASN A 129 -3.66 -20.86 10.29
CA ASN A 129 -3.96 -19.99 9.17
C ASN A 129 -5.16 -19.10 9.48
N HIS A 130 -4.98 -17.79 9.37
CA HIS A 130 -6.06 -16.82 9.34
C HIS A 130 -6.32 -16.43 7.89
N ALA A 131 -7.46 -16.87 7.34
CA ALA A 131 -7.88 -16.49 6.01
C ALA A 131 -8.71 -15.20 6.05
N LEU A 132 -8.41 -14.27 5.14
CA LEU A 132 -9.22 -13.11 4.83
C LEU A 132 -9.63 -13.22 3.36
N VAL A 133 -10.93 -13.17 3.08
CA VAL A 133 -11.48 -13.19 1.72
C VAL A 133 -12.08 -11.82 1.38
N GLY A 134 -12.18 -11.50 0.09
CA GLY A 134 -12.71 -10.22 -0.36
C GLY A 134 -11.85 -9.04 0.11
N ALA A 135 -10.55 -9.26 0.35
CA ALA A 135 -9.72 -8.27 1.00
C ALA A 135 -9.34 -7.13 0.04
N ARG A 136 -9.51 -5.89 0.52
CA ARG A 136 -9.15 -4.65 -0.16
C ARG A 136 -8.50 -3.69 0.82
N GLY A 137 -7.76 -2.70 0.33
CA GLY A 137 -6.99 -1.84 1.22
C GLY A 137 -6.50 -0.53 0.63
N THR A 138 -5.60 0.11 1.36
CA THR A 138 -4.80 1.26 0.92
C THR A 138 -3.31 0.94 0.99
N VAL A 139 -2.51 1.71 0.26
CA VAL A 139 -1.05 1.60 0.24
C VAL A 139 -0.40 2.96 0.42
N THR A 140 0.60 3.01 1.30
CA THR A 140 1.50 4.16 1.45
C THR A 140 2.89 3.80 0.97
N MET A 141 3.49 4.66 0.16
CA MET A 141 4.84 4.55 -0.38
C MET A 141 5.76 5.48 0.36
N THR A 142 6.89 4.97 0.86
CA THR A 142 7.90 5.81 1.52
C THR A 142 9.28 5.58 0.92
N ILE A 143 9.93 6.66 0.51
CA ILE A 143 11.29 6.70 -0.01
C ILE A 143 12.06 7.75 0.80
N ALA A 144 13.11 7.33 1.49
CA ALA A 144 14.00 8.21 2.25
C ALA A 144 15.46 7.79 2.05
N PRO A 145 16.42 8.74 1.95
CA PRO A 145 17.83 8.45 1.79
C PRO A 145 18.37 7.50 2.86
N ASN A 146 19.32 6.66 2.49
CA ASN A 146 19.97 5.67 3.37
C ASN A 146 19.02 4.59 3.95
N GLY A 147 17.76 4.59 3.53
CA GLY A 147 16.78 3.56 3.85
C GLY A 147 16.46 2.67 2.65
N ILE A 148 15.83 1.53 2.93
CA ILE A 148 15.16 0.71 1.91
C ILE A 148 13.76 1.30 1.71
N PRO A 149 13.40 1.71 0.48
CA PRO A 149 12.03 2.11 0.17
C PRO A 149 11.01 1.01 0.49
N ARG A 150 9.83 1.39 0.99
CA ARG A 150 8.79 0.44 1.40
C ARG A 150 7.40 0.86 0.97
N TYR A 151 6.59 -0.15 0.63
CA TYR A 151 5.13 -0.08 0.64
C TYR A 151 4.63 -0.49 2.02
N ARG A 152 3.75 0.31 2.62
CA ARG A 152 2.93 -0.08 3.78
C ARG A 152 1.53 -0.35 3.28
N PHE A 153 1.08 -1.60 3.39
CA PHE A 153 -0.27 -2.02 3.05
C PHE A 153 -1.12 -2.12 4.31
N THR A 154 -2.34 -1.62 4.21
CA THR A 154 -3.40 -1.81 5.20
C THR A 154 -4.58 -2.42 4.49
N LEU A 155 -4.81 -3.72 4.74
CA LEU A 155 -5.86 -4.51 4.10
C LEU A 155 -6.93 -4.88 5.12
N SER A 156 -8.19 -4.77 4.73
CA SER A 156 -9.35 -5.29 5.46
C SER A 156 -10.02 -6.35 4.62
N GLY A 157 -10.46 -7.45 5.22
CA GLY A 157 -11.11 -8.57 4.55
C GLY A 157 -12.19 -9.21 5.41
N LEU A 158 -13.15 -9.86 4.76
CA LEU A 158 -14.13 -10.69 5.43
C LEU A 158 -13.43 -11.90 6.06
N LEU A 159 -13.98 -12.38 7.18
CA LEU A 159 -13.40 -13.52 7.89
C LEU A 159 -13.56 -14.79 7.06
N GLY A 160 -12.43 -15.33 6.60
CA GLY A 160 -12.34 -16.69 6.09
C GLY A 160 -12.18 -17.72 7.21
N PRO A 161 -12.10 -19.02 6.86
CA PRO A 161 -11.90 -20.07 7.85
C PRO A 161 -10.56 -19.90 8.57
N VAL A 162 -10.58 -20.02 9.90
CA VAL A 162 -9.37 -20.10 10.73
C VAL A 162 -9.12 -21.56 11.05
N THR A 163 -8.03 -22.12 10.53
CA THR A 163 -7.74 -23.56 10.62
C THR A 163 -6.31 -23.82 11.06
N ASP A 164 -6.11 -24.93 11.77
CA ASP A 164 -4.77 -25.48 11.97
C ASP A 164 -4.23 -25.94 10.62
N THR A 165 -3.13 -25.35 10.18
CA THR A 165 -2.53 -25.61 8.88
C THR A 165 -1.02 -25.48 9.02
N PRO A 166 -0.23 -26.49 8.61
CA PRO A 166 1.23 -26.42 8.67
C PRO A 166 1.79 -25.17 7.99
N LEU A 167 2.95 -24.72 8.45
CA LEU A 167 3.63 -23.60 7.83
C LEU A 167 3.93 -23.93 6.36
N PRO A 168 3.52 -23.09 5.39
CA PRO A 168 3.72 -23.38 3.99
C PRO A 168 5.19 -23.28 3.60
N THR A 169 5.63 -24.11 2.65
CA THR A 169 6.93 -23.94 1.98
C THR A 169 6.84 -22.75 1.04
N GLN A 170 7.61 -21.70 1.30
CA GLN A 170 7.54 -20.44 0.57
C GLN A 170 8.56 -20.37 -0.57
N THR A 171 8.13 -19.91 -1.74
CA THR A 171 9.01 -19.50 -2.84
C THR A 171 8.96 -17.99 -2.98
N LEU A 172 10.11 -17.32 -2.82
CA LEU A 172 10.21 -15.85 -2.75
C LEU A 172 11.05 -15.27 -3.89
N THR A 173 11.25 -16.02 -4.98
CA THR A 173 12.11 -15.64 -6.12
C THR A 173 11.60 -14.42 -6.89
N ALA A 174 10.33 -14.06 -6.71
CA ALA A 174 9.73 -12.85 -7.27
C ALA A 174 10.17 -11.56 -6.55
N PHE A 175 10.83 -11.68 -5.39
CA PHE A 175 11.34 -10.54 -4.61
C PHE A 175 12.85 -10.42 -4.79
N GLN A 176 13.26 -9.33 -5.45
CA GLN A 176 14.67 -9.00 -5.63
C GLN A 176 15.23 -8.32 -4.38
N LYS A 177 16.54 -8.43 -4.19
CA LYS A 177 17.23 -7.69 -3.12
C LYS A 177 17.03 -6.19 -3.36
N PRO A 178 16.47 -5.44 -2.39
CA PRO A 178 16.22 -4.01 -2.59
C PRO A 178 17.51 -3.21 -2.64
N LEU A 179 17.44 -2.05 -3.30
CA LEU A 179 18.49 -1.05 -3.27
C LEU A 179 18.21 -0.01 -2.20
N VAL A 180 19.27 0.51 -1.59
CA VAL A 180 19.16 1.67 -0.70
C VAL A 180 18.87 2.91 -1.56
N ALA A 181 17.92 3.73 -1.12
CA ALA A 181 17.66 5.02 -1.74
C ALA A 181 18.86 5.95 -1.54
N SER A 182 19.47 6.36 -2.65
CA SER A 182 20.71 7.14 -2.68
C SER A 182 20.77 7.95 -3.98
N LYS A 183 21.69 8.90 -4.07
CA LYS A 183 21.93 9.69 -5.29
C LYS A 183 22.15 8.81 -6.54
N THR A 184 22.80 7.66 -6.38
CA THR A 184 23.09 6.74 -7.49
C THR A 184 21.84 5.96 -7.92
N ASN A 185 20.99 5.59 -6.96
CA ASN A 185 19.89 4.66 -7.20
C ASN A 185 18.53 5.35 -7.32
N THR A 186 18.42 6.65 -7.04
CA THR A 186 17.12 7.34 -6.96
C THR A 186 17.21 8.73 -7.57
N THR A 187 16.26 9.02 -8.45
CA THR A 187 16.08 10.35 -9.04
C THR A 187 14.67 10.85 -8.75
N PHE A 188 14.56 12.14 -8.48
CA PHE A 188 13.29 12.78 -8.16
C PHE A 188 13.16 14.10 -8.91
N SER A 189 11.98 14.33 -9.50
CA SER A 189 11.63 15.61 -10.09
C SER A 189 10.21 16.01 -9.68
N LEU A 190 10.02 17.32 -9.47
CA LEU A 190 8.74 17.89 -9.10
C LEU A 190 8.57 19.26 -9.78
N HIS A 191 7.46 19.46 -10.48
CA HIS A 191 7.19 20.66 -11.30
C HIS A 191 8.36 21.00 -12.25
N GLY A 192 9.07 20.00 -12.77
CA GLY A 192 10.23 20.18 -13.66
C GLY A 192 11.55 20.53 -12.96
N LEU A 193 11.58 20.66 -11.63
CA LEU A 193 12.83 20.80 -10.87
C LEU A 193 13.34 19.40 -10.48
N GLN A 194 14.59 19.07 -10.84
CA GLN A 194 15.30 17.94 -10.25
C GLN A 194 15.78 18.33 -8.84
N ALA A 195 15.04 17.93 -7.81
CA ALA A 195 15.27 18.37 -6.44
C ALA A 195 16.14 17.37 -5.66
N VAL A 196 16.97 17.89 -4.75
CA VAL A 196 17.65 17.06 -3.74
C VAL A 196 16.60 16.69 -2.68
N MET A 197 16.22 15.42 -2.65
CA MET A 197 15.10 14.92 -1.85
C MET A 197 15.58 14.28 -0.54
N GLU A 198 15.03 14.73 0.59
CA GLU A 198 15.22 14.11 1.91
C GLU A 198 14.14 13.08 2.23
N SER A 199 12.93 13.22 1.67
CA SER A 199 11.92 12.18 1.74
C SER A 199 10.82 12.38 0.71
N LEU A 200 10.17 11.28 0.36
CA LEU A 200 8.90 11.24 -0.34
C LEU A 200 8.00 10.23 0.34
N SER A 201 6.82 10.66 0.72
CA SER A 201 5.73 9.81 1.20
C SER A 201 4.51 10.07 0.33
N ILE A 202 3.90 9.03 -0.21
CA ILE A 202 2.66 9.12 -0.99
C ILE A 202 1.68 8.08 -0.45
N ASP A 203 0.51 8.52 -0.03
CA ASP A 203 -0.60 7.66 0.33
C ASP A 203 -1.63 7.67 -0.80
N LEU A 204 -2.03 6.48 -1.25
CA LEU A 204 -3.12 6.34 -2.20
C LEU A 204 -4.44 6.88 -1.60
N GLY A 205 -4.58 6.83 -0.28
CA GLY A 205 -5.70 7.43 0.44
C GLY A 205 -7.05 6.82 0.08
N ASN A 206 -7.09 5.49 -0.12
CA ASN A 206 -8.34 4.78 -0.34
C ASN A 206 -9.20 4.80 0.92
N GLN A 207 -10.47 5.16 0.77
CA GLN A 207 -11.48 4.97 1.81
C GLN A 207 -12.04 3.55 1.70
N VAL A 208 -11.64 2.69 2.64
CA VAL A 208 -12.01 1.26 2.67
C VAL A 208 -13.11 1.06 3.71
N GLU A 209 -14.30 0.70 3.26
CA GLU A 209 -15.51 0.59 4.10
C GLU A 209 -15.97 -0.87 4.21
N PRO A 210 -15.91 -1.48 5.40
CA PRO A 210 -16.58 -2.74 5.70
C PRO A 210 -18.10 -2.54 5.74
N ARG A 211 -18.80 -3.06 4.73
CA ARG A 211 -20.27 -3.02 4.61
C ARG A 211 -20.86 -4.34 5.07
N MET A 212 -21.22 -4.41 6.34
CA MET A 212 -21.81 -5.60 6.96
C MET A 212 -23.33 -5.47 7.05
N LEU A 213 -24.00 -5.65 5.90
CA LEU A 213 -25.45 -5.46 5.78
C LEU A 213 -26.19 -6.81 5.82
N ILE A 214 -27.47 -6.77 6.20
CA ILE A 214 -28.33 -7.96 6.15
C ILE A 214 -28.46 -8.41 4.69
N GLY A 215 -27.99 -9.63 4.40
CA GLY A 215 -28.05 -10.22 3.06
C GLY A 215 -26.89 -9.88 2.12
N SER A 216 -25.94 -9.04 2.55
CA SER A 216 -24.70 -8.77 1.79
C SER A 216 -23.61 -8.23 2.70
N GLU A 217 -22.47 -8.90 2.71
CA GLU A 217 -21.26 -8.44 3.38
C GLU A 217 -20.18 -8.16 2.33
N SER A 218 -19.55 -6.99 2.39
CA SER A 218 -18.43 -6.66 1.50
C SER A 218 -17.48 -5.65 2.13
N ILE A 219 -16.27 -5.58 1.58
CA ILE A 219 -15.25 -4.57 1.84
C ILE A 219 -15.13 -3.78 0.55
N GLU A 220 -15.52 -2.51 0.56
CA GLU A 220 -15.53 -1.67 -0.63
C GLU A 220 -14.51 -0.55 -0.54
N ILE A 221 -13.89 -0.20 -1.67
CA ILE A 221 -13.16 1.06 -1.82
C ILE A 221 -14.17 2.06 -2.39
N VAL A 222 -14.57 3.06 -1.59
CA VAL A 222 -15.67 3.97 -1.94
C VAL A 222 -15.22 5.33 -2.46
N ASP A 223 -14.01 5.74 -2.08
CA ASP A 223 -13.37 6.99 -2.50
C ASP A 223 -11.85 6.79 -2.48
N ARG A 224 -11.13 7.66 -3.18
CA ARG A 224 -9.67 7.68 -3.20
C ARG A 224 -9.19 9.12 -3.30
N LYS A 225 -8.30 9.51 -2.37
CA LYS A 225 -7.69 10.84 -2.35
C LYS A 225 -6.18 10.69 -2.19
N VAL A 226 -5.50 10.65 -3.32
CA VAL A 226 -4.05 10.50 -3.36
C VAL A 226 -3.40 11.77 -2.81
N SER A 227 -2.65 11.59 -1.73
CA SER A 227 -1.95 12.67 -1.02
C SER A 227 -0.53 12.27 -0.73
N GLY A 228 0.32 13.24 -0.41
CA GLY A 228 1.69 12.95 -0.05
C GLY A 228 2.39 14.13 0.56
N THR A 229 3.65 13.92 0.89
CA THR A 229 4.56 14.98 1.32
C THR A 229 5.93 14.65 0.77
N THR A 230 6.61 15.65 0.22
CA THR A 230 8.05 15.56 -0.07
C THR A 230 8.80 16.62 0.71
N VAL A 231 9.99 16.26 1.19
CA VAL A 231 10.93 17.19 1.78
C VAL A 231 12.12 17.27 0.85
N ILE A 232 12.46 18.48 0.42
CA ILE A 232 13.57 18.77 -0.48
C ILE A 232 14.48 19.84 0.11
N GLU A 233 15.75 19.85 -0.27
CA GLU A 233 16.65 20.96 0.06
C GLU A 233 16.08 22.28 -0.50
N ALA A 234 16.10 23.35 0.31
CA ALA A 234 15.55 24.63 -0.10
C ALA A 234 16.38 25.22 -1.25
N VAL A 235 15.72 25.57 -2.35
CA VAL A 235 16.33 26.26 -3.49
C VAL A 235 15.99 27.74 -3.48
N SER A 236 16.78 28.54 -4.19
CA SER A 236 16.48 29.96 -4.35
C SER A 236 15.13 30.17 -5.05
N ILE A 237 14.43 31.25 -4.71
CA ILE A 237 13.15 31.62 -5.36
C ILE A 237 13.33 31.80 -6.88
N ALA A 238 14.50 32.30 -7.32
CA ALA A 238 14.83 32.43 -8.74
C ALA A 238 14.95 31.07 -9.45
N THR A 239 15.35 30.01 -8.73
CA THR A 239 15.38 28.64 -9.24
C THR A 239 13.98 28.04 -9.30
N LYS A 240 13.22 28.15 -8.21
CA LYS A 240 11.84 27.66 -8.15
C LYS A 240 11.05 28.40 -7.08
N ASP A 241 10.05 29.17 -7.51
CA ASP A 241 9.14 29.87 -6.60
C ASP A 241 7.96 28.97 -6.19
N TRP A 242 8.17 28.19 -5.12
CA TRP A 242 7.13 27.34 -4.55
C TRP A 242 5.93 28.11 -3.99
N TYR A 243 6.12 29.36 -3.57
CA TYR A 243 5.03 30.17 -3.02
C TYR A 243 4.05 30.61 -4.09
N THR A 244 4.56 31.08 -5.22
CA THR A 244 3.72 31.48 -6.35
C THR A 244 3.00 30.26 -6.94
N ILE A 245 3.67 29.11 -7.04
CA ILE A 245 3.05 27.85 -7.48
C ILE A 245 1.91 27.44 -6.52
N ALA A 246 2.16 27.44 -5.20
CA ALA A 246 1.16 27.07 -4.20
C ALA A 246 -0.04 28.05 -4.17
N ARG A 247 0.23 29.37 -4.17
CA ARG A 247 -0.82 30.42 -4.16
C ARG A 247 -1.69 30.40 -5.41
N SER A 248 -1.09 30.08 -6.54
CA SER A 248 -1.78 30.01 -7.83
C SER A 248 -2.41 28.64 -8.09
N SER A 249 -2.24 27.67 -7.18
CA SER A 249 -2.71 26.29 -7.33
C SER A 249 -2.28 25.65 -8.66
N VAL A 250 -1.06 25.95 -9.10
CA VAL A 250 -0.52 25.40 -10.35
C VAL A 250 -0.26 23.91 -10.15
N VAL A 251 -0.68 23.10 -11.13
CA VAL A 251 -0.35 21.68 -11.21
C VAL A 251 0.90 21.44 -12.05
N GLY A 252 1.66 20.40 -11.73
CA GLY A 252 2.81 19.99 -12.53
C GLY A 252 3.21 18.54 -12.29
N ALA A 253 4.05 18.01 -13.17
CA ALA A 253 4.45 16.62 -13.10
C ALA A 253 5.39 16.33 -11.92
N MET A 254 5.26 15.13 -11.37
CA MET A 254 6.18 14.54 -10.40
C MET A 254 6.65 13.18 -10.93
N THR A 255 7.93 12.89 -10.76
CA THR A 255 8.51 11.59 -11.06
C THR A 255 9.51 11.21 -9.98
N CYS A 256 9.40 10.01 -9.42
CA CYS A 256 10.42 9.40 -8.58
C CYS A 256 10.82 8.06 -9.20
N GLN A 257 12.05 7.92 -9.67
CA GLN A 257 12.57 6.67 -10.18
C GLN A 257 13.56 6.09 -9.17
N HIS A 258 13.33 4.85 -8.75
CA HIS A 258 14.24 4.08 -7.92
C HIS A 258 14.74 2.86 -8.70
N GLY A 259 16.06 2.65 -8.74
CA GLY A 259 16.71 1.61 -9.54
C GLY A 259 17.34 2.14 -10.83
N THR A 260 18.29 1.37 -11.35
CA THR A 260 19.12 1.74 -12.51
C THR A 260 19.17 0.68 -13.62
N VAL A 261 18.83 -0.57 -13.31
CA VAL A 261 18.88 -1.70 -14.23
C VAL A 261 17.47 -2.06 -14.67
N ALA A 262 17.24 -2.26 -15.97
CA ALA A 262 15.97 -2.74 -16.49
C ALA A 262 15.54 -4.06 -15.82
N GLY A 263 14.26 -4.19 -15.53
CA GLY A 263 13.64 -5.18 -14.66
C GLY A 263 13.69 -4.83 -13.17
N ASN A 264 14.50 -3.86 -12.76
CA ASN A 264 14.72 -3.45 -11.37
C ASN A 264 14.42 -1.98 -11.11
N ILE A 265 13.83 -1.27 -12.07
CA ILE A 265 13.41 0.12 -11.91
C ILE A 265 11.95 0.15 -11.46
N VAL A 266 11.70 0.82 -10.34
CA VAL A 266 10.35 1.20 -9.89
C VAL A 266 10.22 2.71 -10.01
N GLU A 267 9.27 3.16 -10.82
CA GLU A 267 9.01 4.56 -11.11
C GLU A 267 7.62 4.92 -10.62
N ILE A 268 7.51 5.95 -9.81
CA ILE A 268 6.25 6.57 -9.40
C ILE A 268 6.13 7.87 -10.17
N ALA A 269 5.09 8.00 -10.99
CA ALA A 269 4.86 9.20 -11.77
C ALA A 269 3.43 9.72 -11.57
N ALA A 270 3.27 11.03 -11.61
CA ALA A 270 1.98 11.72 -11.59
C ALA A 270 2.07 12.93 -12.51
N ALA A 271 1.08 13.11 -13.39
CA ALA A 271 1.11 14.18 -14.39
C ALA A 271 0.68 15.54 -13.83
N ALA A 272 -0.27 15.55 -12.88
CA ALA A 272 -0.80 16.75 -12.27
C ALA A 272 -0.74 16.67 -10.74
N VAL A 273 0.36 17.15 -10.17
CA VAL A 273 0.54 17.33 -8.73
C VAL A 273 0.37 18.79 -8.38
N GLN A 274 -0.51 19.07 -7.44
CA GLN A 274 -0.62 20.36 -6.78
C GLN A 274 0.16 20.32 -5.47
N ILE A 275 0.85 21.42 -5.15
CA ILE A 275 1.49 21.59 -3.84
C ILE A 275 0.61 22.36 -2.87
N GLY A 276 0.62 21.95 -1.62
CA GLY A 276 0.03 22.68 -0.50
C GLY A 276 0.93 23.80 0.01
N GLN A 277 0.71 24.22 1.25
CA GLN A 277 1.49 25.28 1.89
C GLN A 277 2.94 24.84 2.14
N PRO A 278 3.95 25.44 1.48
CA PRO A 278 5.34 25.11 1.73
C PRO A 278 5.74 25.53 3.14
N THR A 279 6.41 24.65 3.87
CA THR A 279 6.99 24.96 5.18
C THR A 279 8.49 24.74 5.17
N TYR A 280 9.23 25.55 5.95
CA TYR A 280 10.67 25.34 6.11
C TYR A 280 10.96 24.51 7.34
N GLY A 281 11.95 23.63 7.21
CA GLY A 281 12.58 22.93 8.31
C GLY A 281 14.09 23.08 8.26
N ASN A 282 14.75 22.28 9.09
CA ASN A 282 16.19 22.17 9.11
C ASN A 282 16.58 20.72 9.38
N THR A 283 17.45 20.18 8.54
CA THR A 283 18.10 18.89 8.75
C THR A 283 19.60 19.12 8.72
N GLN A 284 20.32 18.70 9.77
CA GLN A 284 21.79 18.84 9.86
C GLN A 284 22.31 20.27 9.66
N GLY A 285 21.53 21.29 10.04
CA GLY A 285 21.89 22.70 9.85
C GLY A 285 21.54 23.26 8.48
N ILE A 286 21.07 22.44 7.53
CA ILE A 286 20.68 22.85 6.17
C ILE A 286 19.17 23.09 6.12
N THR A 287 18.75 24.19 5.49
CA THR A 287 17.34 24.51 5.30
C THR A 287 16.71 23.60 4.26
N ASN A 288 15.60 22.97 4.62
CA ASN A 288 14.78 22.18 3.70
C ASN A 288 13.38 22.78 3.58
N THR A 289 12.68 22.44 2.52
CA THR A 289 11.29 22.80 2.25
C THR A 289 10.45 21.54 2.23
N SER A 290 9.46 21.48 3.12
CA SER A 290 8.42 20.47 3.09
C SER A 290 7.27 20.95 2.23
N LEU A 291 6.88 20.11 1.27
CA LEU A 291 5.84 20.36 0.28
C LEU A 291 4.76 19.28 0.44
N PRO A 292 3.60 19.61 1.02
CA PRO A 292 2.43 18.75 0.93
C PRO A 292 2.03 18.60 -0.54
N LEU A 293 1.66 17.39 -0.95
CA LEU A 293 1.31 17.03 -2.32
C LEU A 293 -0.15 16.59 -2.35
N VAL A 294 -0.89 17.09 -3.33
CA VAL A 294 -2.20 16.59 -3.71
C VAL A 294 -2.09 16.14 -5.16
N VAL A 295 -2.37 14.87 -5.41
CA VAL A 295 -2.20 14.28 -6.73
C VAL A 295 -3.56 14.24 -7.42
N CYS A 296 -3.68 14.95 -8.54
CA CYS A 296 -4.93 15.17 -9.24
C CYS A 296 -4.97 14.34 -10.54
N PRO A 297 -6.16 13.84 -10.92
CA PRO A 297 -6.34 13.23 -12.24
C PRO A 297 -6.32 14.29 -13.34
N VAL A 298 -5.93 13.89 -14.54
CA VAL A 298 -5.99 14.70 -15.76
C VAL A 298 -7.09 14.16 -16.67
N ALA A 299 -7.12 12.86 -16.92
CA ALA A 299 -8.03 12.18 -17.83
C ALA A 299 -8.56 10.86 -17.23
N GLY A 300 -9.32 10.96 -16.13
CA GLY A 300 -9.97 9.81 -15.49
C GLY A 300 -9.14 9.24 -14.35
N ASP A 301 -8.92 7.93 -14.34
CA ASP A 301 -8.14 7.23 -13.30
C ASP A 301 -6.62 7.25 -13.62
N ASP A 302 -6.04 8.44 -13.81
CA ASP A 302 -4.65 8.64 -14.23
C ASP A 302 -3.82 9.52 -13.27
N GLU A 303 -4.32 9.74 -12.06
CA GLU A 303 -3.70 10.63 -11.08
C GLU A 303 -2.28 10.17 -10.69
N ILE A 304 -2.04 8.86 -10.57
CA ILE A 304 -0.73 8.29 -10.25
C ILE A 304 -0.50 7.02 -11.06
N VAL A 305 0.75 6.72 -11.40
CA VAL A 305 1.14 5.46 -12.01
C VAL A 305 2.39 4.93 -11.35
N ILE A 306 2.38 3.64 -11.01
CA ILE A 306 3.56 2.89 -10.57
C ILE A 306 4.01 2.03 -11.73
N ARG A 307 5.25 2.19 -12.18
CA ARG A 307 5.83 1.41 -13.29
C ARG A 307 6.98 0.57 -12.78
N VAL A 308 7.00 -0.70 -13.15
CA VAL A 308 8.12 -1.61 -12.92
C VAL A 308 8.72 -1.96 -14.28
N ARG A 309 9.98 -1.60 -14.53
CA ARG A 309 10.65 -1.76 -15.83
C ARG A 309 12.13 -2.04 -15.71
#